data_AF-A0A7C2BCA5-F1
#
_entry.id   AF-A0A7C2BCA5-F1
#
_cell.length_a   1.000
_cell.length_b   1.000
_cell.length_c   1.000
_cell.angle_alpha   90.00
_cell.angle_beta   90.00
_cell.angle_gamma   90.00
#
_symmetry.space_group_name_H-M   'P 1'
#
loop_
_entity.id
_entity.type
_entity.pdbx_description
1 polymer ?
#
loop_
_entity_poly.entity_id
_entity_poly.type
_entity_poly.pdbx_seq_one_letter_code
_entity_poly.pdbx_strand_id
1 'polypeptide(L)'
;MGAGRRPQGRVRRLRARHARHLVPRRRLPRARTPARAGGDLLPRGAGGRHLDRPGAFDRRDRAMKNQVWSWKGTRPLTGWRSILDPRIPWAQTDWALVVLAGVMVATSLVFVEGMAAADLLYGRDDIVFASHVRKLVVALPFLFLGYFVRPRWLRRNAWIVFGVCMALLLLVPLIGEERNNARRWIQLPLGFDLQPSEPAKIGLVLILARSLYRNRLESLRDWLLPGALALLPMVLVAAQPDLGTALTVVPVTLGMFWFAGASGRVLSALVLAGALFGGL
;
A
#
# COMPACT_ATOMS: atom_id res chain seq x y z
N MET A 1 13.97 -76.18 -3.37
CA MET A 1 13.71 -74.72 -3.45
C MET A 1 12.97 -74.46 -4.75
N GLY A 2 11.67 -74.21 -4.87
CA GLY A 2 10.65 -73.77 -3.92
C GLY A 2 9.68 -72.88 -4.71
N ALA A 3 9.17 -73.37 -5.85
CA ALA A 3 8.20 -72.68 -6.71
C ALA A 3 7.00 -73.61 -6.91
N GLY A 4 5.79 -73.13 -6.62
CA GLY A 4 4.58 -73.92 -6.88
C GLY A 4 3.28 -73.38 -6.28
N ARG A 5 2.45 -72.79 -7.16
CA ARG A 5 0.99 -72.96 -7.28
C ARG A 5 0.04 -72.50 -6.15
N ARG A 6 -0.80 -71.49 -6.48
CA ARG A 6 -2.30 -71.40 -6.46
C ARG A 6 -3.09 -72.12 -5.33
N PRO A 7 -4.26 -71.63 -4.83
CA PRO A 7 -5.43 -71.24 -5.65
C PRO A 7 -6.33 -70.09 -5.11
N GLN A 8 -7.01 -69.34 -5.97
CA GLN A 8 -8.48 -69.34 -6.20
C GLN A 8 -9.40 -69.78 -5.03
N GLY A 9 -10.20 -68.83 -4.55
CA GLY A 9 -11.55 -69.02 -3.98
C GLY A 9 -12.34 -67.72 -4.19
N ARG A 10 -13.10 -67.55 -5.28
CA ARG A 10 -14.51 -67.91 -5.49
C ARG A 10 -15.44 -67.64 -4.29
N VAL A 11 -16.29 -66.63 -4.51
CA VAL A 11 -17.77 -66.72 -4.49
C VAL A 11 -18.50 -66.24 -3.22
N ARG A 12 -19.61 -65.52 -3.51
CA ARG A 12 -20.82 -65.26 -2.69
C ARG A 12 -20.69 -64.14 -1.64
N ARG A 13 -21.71 -63.31 -1.37
CA ARG A 13 -23.02 -62.94 -1.95
C ARG A 13 -23.59 -61.86 -0.98
N LEU A 14 -24.67 -61.21 -1.40
CA LEU A 14 -25.70 -60.46 -0.61
C LEU A 14 -25.49 -58.94 -0.60
N ARG A 15 -26.26 -58.18 -1.40
CA ARG A 15 -27.67 -57.77 -1.22
C ARG A 15 -27.88 -56.82 -0.03
N ALA A 16 -28.37 -55.63 -0.36
CA ALA A 16 -29.42 -54.82 0.28
C ALA A 16 -28.98 -53.34 0.29
N ARG A 17 -29.43 -52.50 -0.66
CA ARG A 17 -30.67 -51.70 -0.54
C ARG A 17 -31.05 -51.41 0.93
N HIS A 18 -30.76 -50.21 1.42
CA HIS A 18 -31.59 -49.46 2.39
C HIS A 18 -31.24 -47.97 2.22
N ALA A 19 -32.16 -47.18 1.67
CA ALA A 19 -33.02 -46.24 2.41
C ALA A 19 -32.31 -44.87 2.59
N ARG A 20 -32.63 -43.92 1.71
CA ARG A 20 -33.57 -42.81 1.99
C ARG A 20 -33.15 -41.95 3.19
N HIS A 21 -32.57 -40.79 2.93
CA HIS A 21 -32.86 -39.58 3.70
C HIS A 21 -32.86 -38.36 2.78
N LEU A 22 -34.02 -38.13 2.15
CA LEU A 22 -34.37 -36.85 1.56
C LEU A 22 -34.63 -35.86 2.71
N VAL A 23 -33.86 -34.78 2.74
CA VAL A 23 -34.03 -33.66 3.68
C VAL A 23 -35.28 -32.85 3.26
N PRO A 24 -36.27 -32.63 4.15
CA PRO A 24 -37.46 -31.86 3.79
C PRO A 24 -37.16 -30.35 3.79
N ARG A 25 -37.41 -29.66 2.67
CA ARG A 25 -37.39 -28.20 2.55
C ARG A 25 -38.56 -27.60 3.34
N ARG A 26 -38.28 -26.94 4.47
CA ARG A 26 -39.27 -26.14 5.21
C ARG A 26 -39.66 -24.89 4.41
N ARG A 27 -40.97 -24.73 4.16
CA ARG A 27 -41.59 -23.52 3.60
C ARG A 27 -41.52 -22.39 4.64
N LEU A 28 -41.04 -21.21 4.22
CA LEU A 28 -41.10 -19.98 5.02
C LEU A 28 -42.53 -19.40 4.97
N PRO A 29 -43.10 -18.91 6.08
CA PRO A 29 -44.41 -18.25 6.08
C PRO A 29 -44.35 -16.89 5.39
N ARG A 30 -45.33 -16.61 4.52
CA ARG A 30 -45.56 -15.29 3.92
C ARG A 30 -45.97 -14.29 5.01
N ALA A 31 -45.28 -13.15 5.08
CA ALA A 31 -45.68 -12.03 5.92
C ALA A 31 -47.03 -11.48 5.42
N ARG A 32 -48.03 -11.42 6.30
CA ARG A 32 -49.29 -10.70 6.08
C ARG A 32 -49.09 -9.25 6.53
N THR A 33 -49.25 -8.32 5.61
CA THR A 33 -49.43 -6.89 5.90
C THR A 33 -50.86 -6.67 6.38
N PRO A 34 -51.12 -6.05 7.55
CA PRO A 34 -52.45 -5.53 7.84
C PRO A 34 -52.58 -4.08 7.35
N ALA A 35 -53.76 -3.81 6.80
CA ALA A 35 -54.21 -2.53 6.28
C ALA A 35 -54.53 -1.49 7.37
N ARG A 36 -54.56 -0.22 6.95
CA ARG A 36 -55.02 0.97 7.70
C ARG A 36 -56.40 0.80 8.35
N ALA A 37 -56.58 1.35 9.54
CA ALA A 37 -57.81 2.02 9.99
C ALA A 37 -57.49 2.96 11.17
N GLY A 38 -58.06 4.16 11.17
CA GLY A 38 -57.89 5.18 12.20
C GLY A 38 -58.73 4.92 13.46
N GLY A 39 -58.59 5.84 14.42
CA GLY A 39 -59.45 5.91 15.60
C GLY A 39 -58.67 6.31 16.84
N ASP A 40 -58.90 7.54 17.30
CA ASP A 40 -58.60 8.00 18.65
C ASP A 40 -59.14 7.03 19.72
N LEU A 41 -58.50 7.05 20.90
CA LEU A 41 -59.06 6.94 22.26
C LEU A 41 -58.06 6.21 23.19
N LEU A 42 -57.43 6.98 24.07
CA LEU A 42 -56.89 6.46 25.33
C LEU A 42 -58.05 5.99 26.22
N PRO A 43 -57.79 5.03 27.11
CA PRO A 43 -58.01 5.36 28.51
C PRO A 43 -56.86 4.96 29.44
N ARG A 44 -56.76 5.74 30.52
CA ARG A 44 -55.89 5.58 31.67
C ARG A 44 -56.16 4.27 32.42
N GLY A 45 -55.08 3.66 32.91
CA GLY A 45 -55.00 3.01 34.23
C GLY A 45 -55.60 1.61 34.37
N ALA A 46 -54.74 0.59 34.43
CA ALA A 46 -54.96 -0.61 35.24
C ALA A 46 -53.62 -1.33 35.49
N GLY A 47 -53.27 -1.50 36.75
CA GLY A 47 -52.09 -2.26 37.17
C GLY A 47 -52.19 -3.73 36.75
N GLY A 48 -51.12 -4.24 36.16
CA GLY A 48 -50.96 -5.65 35.80
C GLY A 48 -49.57 -6.12 36.17
N ARG A 49 -49.52 -7.04 37.13
CA ARG A 49 -48.30 -7.68 37.66
C ARG A 49 -47.44 -8.25 36.54
N HIS A 50 -46.20 -7.80 36.44
CA HIS A 50 -45.20 -8.36 35.55
C HIS A 50 -44.84 -9.77 36.06
N LEU A 51 -45.41 -10.81 35.46
CA LEU A 51 -44.96 -12.18 35.67
C LEU A 51 -43.64 -12.37 34.93
N ASP A 52 -42.53 -12.26 35.66
CA ASP A 52 -41.22 -12.66 35.18
C ASP A 52 -41.23 -14.16 34.86
N ARG A 53 -41.09 -14.51 33.57
CA ARG A 53 -40.85 -15.87 33.12
C ARG A 53 -39.34 -16.13 33.12
N PRO A 54 -38.77 -16.89 34.07
CA PRO A 54 -37.37 -17.29 34.01
C PRO A 54 -37.25 -18.40 32.95
N GLY A 55 -36.61 -18.09 31.82
CA GLY A 55 -36.29 -19.12 30.81
C GLY A 55 -36.22 -18.65 29.36
N ALA A 56 -36.49 -17.37 29.07
CA ALA A 56 -36.33 -16.81 27.72
C ALA A 56 -34.88 -16.35 27.43
N PHE A 57 -34.12 -15.97 28.46
CA PHE A 57 -32.73 -15.50 28.30
C PHE A 57 -31.75 -16.67 28.01
N ASP A 58 -31.91 -17.79 28.69
CA ASP A 58 -30.98 -18.93 28.60
C ASP A 58 -30.97 -19.62 27.22
N ARG A 59 -32.10 -19.62 26.50
CA ARG A 59 -32.18 -20.24 25.17
C ARG A 59 -31.47 -19.45 24.07
N ARG A 60 -31.39 -18.11 24.20
CA ARG A 60 -30.64 -17.28 23.24
C ARG A 60 -29.13 -17.38 23.49
N ASP A 61 -28.73 -17.43 24.76
CA ASP A 61 -27.32 -17.52 25.13
C ASP A 61 -26.68 -18.87 24.77
N ARG A 62 -27.44 -19.98 24.86
CA ARG A 62 -26.97 -21.29 24.39
C ARG A 62 -26.88 -21.42 22.87
N ALA A 63 -27.82 -20.82 22.14
CA ALA A 63 -27.75 -20.78 20.67
C ALA A 63 -26.55 -19.95 20.19
N MET A 64 -26.21 -18.88 20.92
CA MET A 64 -25.08 -18.02 20.60
C MET A 64 -23.73 -18.67 20.97
N LYS A 65 -23.63 -19.38 22.11
CA LYS A 65 -22.41 -20.14 22.49
C LYS A 65 -22.01 -21.21 21.47
N ASN A 66 -22.98 -21.85 20.80
CA ASN A 66 -22.69 -22.85 19.76
C ASN A 66 -22.30 -22.25 18.40
N GLN A 67 -22.35 -20.92 18.23
CA GLN A 67 -21.84 -20.24 17.02
C GLN A 67 -20.42 -19.67 17.18
N VAL A 68 -19.84 -19.71 18.39
CA VAL A 68 -18.55 -19.06 18.69
C VAL A 68 -17.32 -19.81 18.16
N TRP A 69 -17.49 -21.01 17.58
CA TRP A 69 -16.35 -21.80 17.07
C TRP A 69 -16.59 -22.51 15.74
N SER A 70 -17.27 -21.87 14.78
CA SER A 70 -17.16 -22.31 13.38
C SER A 70 -15.86 -21.77 12.77
N TRP A 71 -14.72 -22.33 13.22
CA TRP A 71 -13.46 -22.33 12.49
C TRP A 71 -13.63 -23.19 11.22
N LYS A 72 -14.55 -22.82 10.32
CA LYS A 72 -14.48 -23.27 8.93
C LYS A 72 -13.40 -22.44 8.26
N GLY A 73 -12.18 -22.62 8.78
CA GLY A 73 -10.96 -22.17 8.16
C GLY A 73 -10.96 -22.74 6.76
N THR A 74 -10.82 -21.87 5.77
CA THR A 74 -10.11 -22.25 4.55
C THR A 74 -8.89 -23.04 5.01
N ARG A 75 -8.87 -24.35 4.78
CA ARG A 75 -7.69 -25.17 5.12
C ARG A 75 -6.51 -24.46 4.48
N PRO A 76 -5.47 -24.05 5.24
CA PRO A 76 -4.28 -23.50 4.61
C PRO A 76 -3.87 -24.52 3.56
N LEU A 77 -3.72 -24.08 2.31
CA LEU A 77 -3.18 -24.93 1.27
C LEU A 77 -1.87 -25.49 1.85
N THR A 78 -1.74 -26.80 1.98
CA THR A 78 -0.53 -27.46 2.50
C THR A 78 0.22 -28.07 1.32
N GLY A 79 1.55 -27.87 1.29
CA GLY A 79 2.43 -28.26 0.17
C GLY A 79 2.72 -27.10 -0.79
N TRP A 80 3.35 -27.36 -1.94
CA TRP A 80 3.79 -26.32 -2.89
C TRP A 80 2.68 -25.38 -3.38
N ARG A 81 1.41 -25.78 -3.30
CA ARG A 81 0.25 -24.92 -3.61
C ARG A 81 0.00 -23.82 -2.59
N SER A 82 0.55 -23.95 -1.37
CA SER A 82 0.54 -22.90 -0.34
C SER A 82 1.32 -21.68 -0.77
N ILE A 83 2.32 -21.87 -1.63
CA ILE A 83 3.15 -20.81 -2.17
C ILE A 83 2.18 -19.89 -2.95
N LEU A 84 1.38 -20.41 -3.88
CA LEU A 84 0.43 -19.60 -4.65
C LEU A 84 -0.81 -19.10 -3.86
N ASP A 85 -0.83 -19.14 -2.52
CA ASP A 85 -1.94 -18.61 -1.73
C ASP A 85 -1.96 -17.06 -1.86
N PRO A 86 -3.07 -16.46 -2.36
CA PRO A 86 -3.22 -15.01 -2.51
C PRO A 86 -3.09 -14.21 -1.20
N ARG A 87 -3.03 -14.88 -0.05
CA ARG A 87 -2.84 -14.25 1.27
C ARG A 87 -1.38 -13.94 1.58
N ILE A 88 -0.44 -14.49 0.82
CA ILE A 88 0.99 -14.27 1.04
C ILE A 88 1.44 -12.97 0.35
N PRO A 89 2.28 -12.12 0.98
CA PRO A 89 2.63 -10.79 0.45
C PRO A 89 3.18 -10.80 -0.98
N TRP A 90 3.99 -11.80 -1.35
CA TRP A 90 4.54 -11.91 -2.70
C TRP A 90 3.50 -12.36 -3.73
N ALA A 91 2.45 -13.07 -3.32
CA ALA A 91 1.34 -13.42 -4.20
C ALA A 91 0.38 -12.23 -4.44
N GLN A 92 0.37 -11.25 -3.53
CA GLN A 92 -0.34 -9.97 -3.68
C GLN A 92 0.48 -8.92 -4.42
N THR A 93 1.74 -9.20 -4.71
CA THR A 93 2.62 -8.27 -5.42
C THR A 93 2.15 -8.17 -6.86
N ASP A 94 2.07 -6.95 -7.37
CA ASP A 94 1.78 -6.70 -8.77
C ASP A 94 3.02 -7.09 -9.61
N TRP A 95 3.06 -8.36 -10.02
CA TRP A 95 4.16 -8.89 -10.83
C TRP A 95 4.28 -8.22 -12.19
N ALA A 96 3.20 -7.64 -12.73
CA ALA A 96 3.27 -6.90 -13.98
C ALA A 96 4.10 -5.63 -13.80
N LEU A 97 3.93 -4.91 -12.68
CA LEU A 97 4.75 -3.75 -12.33
C LEU A 97 6.22 -4.13 -12.15
N VAL A 98 6.51 -5.25 -11.48
CA VAL A 98 7.88 -5.73 -11.27
C VAL A 98 8.55 -6.10 -12.59
N VAL A 99 7.85 -6.82 -13.47
CA VAL A 99 8.35 -7.17 -14.79
C VAL A 99 8.58 -5.93 -15.65
N LEU A 100 7.63 -4.98 -15.65
CA LEU A 100 7.77 -3.73 -16.40
C LEU A 100 8.98 -2.93 -15.92
N ALA A 101 9.15 -2.76 -14.60
CA ALA A 101 10.32 -2.10 -14.04
C ALA A 101 11.62 -2.83 -14.40
N GLY A 102 11.62 -4.18 -14.35
CA GLY A 102 12.75 -4.99 -14.77
C GLY A 102 13.12 -4.81 -16.25
N VAL A 103 12.13 -4.75 -17.13
CA VAL A 103 12.33 -4.47 -18.56
C VAL A 103 12.91 -3.07 -18.76
N MET A 104 12.40 -2.05 -18.05
CA MET A 104 12.95 -0.70 -18.15
C MET A 104 14.40 -0.62 -17.67
N VAL A 105 14.75 -1.33 -16.60
CA VAL A 105 16.15 -1.41 -16.13
C VAL A 105 17.03 -2.14 -17.15
N ALA A 106 16.56 -3.26 -17.70
CA ALA A 106 17.31 -4.03 -18.69
C ALA A 106 17.56 -3.23 -19.97
N THR A 107 16.54 -2.56 -20.51
CA THR A 107 16.72 -1.69 -21.68
C THR A 107 17.66 -0.54 -21.37
N SER A 108 17.55 0.08 -20.19
CA SER A 108 18.47 1.14 -19.76
C SER A 108 19.93 0.66 -19.69
N LEU A 109 20.18 -0.55 -19.21
CA LEU A 109 21.54 -1.12 -19.18
C LEU A 109 22.11 -1.33 -20.59
N VAL A 110 21.30 -1.82 -21.53
CA VAL A 110 21.71 -1.96 -22.94
C VAL A 110 22.07 -0.60 -23.55
N PHE A 111 21.29 0.44 -23.28
CA PHE A 111 21.61 1.80 -23.72
C PHE A 111 22.92 2.32 -23.11
N VAL A 112 23.14 2.11 -21.81
CA VAL A 112 24.37 2.55 -21.14
C VAL A 112 25.60 1.79 -21.66
N GLU A 113 25.49 0.49 -21.92
CA GLU A 113 26.55 -0.30 -22.54
C GLU A 113 26.90 0.24 -23.94
N GLY A 114 25.88 0.51 -24.77
CA GLY A 114 26.07 1.11 -26.09
C GLY A 114 26.76 2.47 -26.03
N MET A 115 26.37 3.33 -25.07
CA MET A 115 26.99 4.63 -24.85
C MET A 115 28.43 4.50 -24.35
N ALA A 116 28.71 3.59 -23.42
CA ALA A 116 30.06 3.33 -22.90
C ALA A 116 30.99 2.81 -24.01
N ALA A 117 30.52 1.89 -24.85
CA ALA A 117 31.28 1.39 -25.99
C ALA A 117 31.59 2.51 -26.99
N ALA A 118 30.61 3.38 -27.29
CA ALA A 118 30.80 4.55 -28.13
C ALA A 118 31.80 5.53 -27.52
N ASP A 119 31.76 5.77 -26.21
CA ASP A 119 32.68 6.66 -25.50
C ASP A 119 34.14 6.24 -25.68
N LEU A 120 34.40 4.94 -25.53
CA LEU A 120 35.72 4.31 -25.73
C LEU A 120 36.19 4.40 -27.19
N LEU A 121 35.28 4.24 -28.15
CA LEU A 121 35.58 4.40 -29.58
C LEU A 121 36.06 5.83 -29.92
N TYR A 122 35.57 6.83 -29.20
CA TYR A 122 36.02 8.22 -29.31
C TYR A 122 37.23 8.55 -28.42
N GLY A 123 37.84 7.56 -27.76
CA GLY A 123 39.00 7.73 -26.89
C GLY A 123 38.70 8.41 -25.56
N ARG A 124 37.44 8.44 -25.14
CA ARG A 124 36.99 8.95 -23.82
C ARG A 124 36.67 7.79 -22.88
N ASP A 125 36.72 8.04 -21.57
CA ASP A 125 36.37 7.06 -20.52
C ASP A 125 35.50 7.72 -19.45
N ASP A 126 34.61 8.61 -19.90
CA ASP A 126 33.67 9.34 -19.04
C ASP A 126 32.55 8.42 -18.54
N ILE A 127 32.19 7.41 -19.35
CA ILE A 127 31.07 6.49 -19.09
C ILE A 127 31.57 5.07 -18.82
N VAL A 128 31.72 4.74 -17.54
CA VAL A 128 32.11 3.38 -17.12
C VAL A 128 30.88 2.51 -16.87
N PHE A 129 30.61 1.52 -17.74
CA PHE A 129 29.47 0.59 -17.61
C PHE A 129 29.47 -0.15 -16.25
N ALA A 130 30.62 -0.62 -15.79
CA ALA A 130 30.76 -1.33 -14.52
C ALA A 130 30.28 -0.49 -13.31
N SER A 131 30.44 0.84 -13.37
CA SER A 131 29.96 1.73 -12.31
C SER A 131 28.43 1.75 -12.22
N HIS A 132 27.73 1.61 -13.34
CA HIS A 132 26.26 1.59 -13.41
C HIS A 132 25.70 0.26 -12.90
N VAL A 133 26.34 -0.86 -13.26
CA VAL A 133 26.01 -2.18 -12.71
C VAL A 133 26.20 -2.20 -11.19
N ARG A 134 27.30 -1.63 -10.69
CA ARG A 134 27.56 -1.51 -9.24
C ARG A 134 26.45 -0.71 -8.53
N LYS A 135 26.02 0.43 -9.10
CA LYS A 135 24.90 1.22 -8.55
C LYS A 135 23.61 0.41 -8.47
N LEU A 136 23.31 -0.38 -9.50
CA LEU A 136 22.13 -1.27 -9.50
C LEU A 136 22.22 -2.34 -8.41
N VAL A 137 23.38 -3.00 -8.27
CA VAL A 137 23.61 -4.00 -7.22
C VAL A 137 23.46 -3.39 -5.83
N VAL A 138 23.99 -2.19 -5.61
CA VAL A 138 23.84 -1.45 -4.34
C VAL A 138 22.39 -1.03 -4.09
N ALA A 139 21.60 -0.75 -5.14
CA ALA A 139 20.19 -0.38 -5.02
C ALA A 139 19.27 -1.55 -4.62
N LEU A 140 19.61 -2.80 -4.97
CA LEU A 140 18.77 -3.98 -4.69
C LEU A 140 18.44 -4.17 -3.19
N PRO A 141 19.40 -4.05 -2.25
CA PRO A 141 19.10 -4.04 -0.82
C PRO A 141 18.10 -2.97 -0.39
N PHE A 142 18.17 -1.76 -0.94
CA PHE A 142 17.22 -0.68 -0.59
C PHE A 142 15.82 -0.98 -1.14
N LEU A 143 15.73 -1.54 -2.34
CA LEU A 143 14.47 -2.02 -2.91
C LEU A 143 13.84 -3.11 -2.02
N PHE A 144 14.65 -4.09 -1.62
CA PHE A 144 14.19 -5.17 -0.75
C PHE A 144 13.75 -4.62 0.61
N LEU A 145 14.56 -3.77 1.24
CA LEU A 145 14.22 -3.11 2.50
C LEU A 145 12.88 -2.37 2.39
N GLY A 146 12.71 -1.56 1.34
CA GLY A 146 11.48 -0.83 1.04
C GLY A 146 10.26 -1.75 0.89
N TYR A 147 10.42 -2.89 0.22
CA TYR A 147 9.37 -3.89 0.02
C TYR A 147 8.84 -4.48 1.33
N PHE A 148 9.70 -4.70 2.34
CA PHE A 148 9.26 -5.21 3.64
C PHE A 148 8.71 -4.15 4.58
N VAL A 149 8.85 -2.86 4.27
CA VAL A 149 8.31 -1.80 5.13
C VAL A 149 6.79 -1.82 5.07
N ARG A 150 6.16 -2.10 6.22
CA ARG A 150 4.71 -2.12 6.33
C ARG A 150 4.13 -0.70 6.14
N PRO A 151 3.11 -0.49 5.28
CA PRO A 151 2.48 0.83 5.11
C PRO A 151 1.94 1.44 6.40
N ARG A 152 1.48 0.59 7.34
CA ARG A 152 1.04 1.03 8.67
C ARG A 152 2.15 1.67 9.49
N TRP A 153 3.38 1.17 9.37
CA TRP A 153 4.55 1.72 10.05
C TRP A 153 4.94 3.07 9.44
N LEU A 154 4.95 3.19 8.10
CA LEU A 154 5.23 4.46 7.42
C LEU A 154 4.24 5.55 7.83
N ARG A 155 2.93 5.24 7.84
CA ARG A 155 1.90 6.20 8.26
C ARG A 155 2.06 6.64 9.71
N ARG A 156 2.47 5.73 10.62
CA ARG A 156 2.68 6.05 12.03
C ARG A 156 3.91 6.94 12.23
N ASN A 157 4.96 6.70 11.46
CA ASN A 157 6.26 7.38 11.59
C ASN A 157 6.49 8.48 10.54
N ALA A 158 5.45 8.94 9.83
CA ALA A 158 5.59 9.93 8.76
C ALA A 158 6.32 11.20 9.20
N TRP A 159 6.04 11.69 10.42
CA TRP A 159 6.75 12.84 11.00
C TRP A 159 8.25 12.60 11.19
N ILE A 160 8.62 11.41 11.66
CA ILE A 160 10.02 11.03 11.87
C ILE A 160 10.73 10.92 10.51
N VAL A 161 10.13 10.21 9.55
CA VAL A 161 10.68 10.04 8.20
C VAL A 161 10.88 11.41 7.54
N PHE A 162 9.86 12.27 7.59
CA PHE A 162 9.96 13.62 7.03
C PHE A 162 11.05 14.45 7.73
N GLY A 163 11.09 14.45 9.06
CA GLY A 163 12.10 15.17 9.83
C GLY A 163 13.52 14.71 9.53
N VAL A 164 13.75 13.40 9.40
CA VAL A 164 15.04 12.83 8.98
C VAL A 164 15.41 13.32 7.59
N CYS A 165 14.49 13.28 6.61
CA CYS A 165 14.76 13.80 5.27
C CYS A 165 15.09 15.31 5.26
N MET A 166 14.42 16.11 6.09
CA MET A 166 14.70 17.55 6.18
C MET A 166 16.07 17.80 6.82
N ALA A 167 16.41 17.03 7.87
CA ALA A 167 17.72 17.10 8.50
C ALA A 167 18.84 16.72 7.51
N LEU A 168 18.61 15.69 6.68
CA LEU A 168 19.51 15.32 5.60
C LEU A 168 19.70 16.48 4.60
N LEU A 169 18.62 17.10 4.11
CA LEU A 169 18.70 18.26 3.21
C LEU A 169 19.47 19.44 3.81
N LEU A 170 19.32 19.69 5.12
CA LEU A 170 20.06 20.73 5.83
C LEU A 170 21.53 20.39 6.03
N LEU A 171 21.86 19.10 6.17
CA LEU A 171 23.22 18.63 6.43
C LEU A 171 24.09 18.66 5.17
N VAL A 172 23.49 18.48 3.99
CA VAL A 172 24.22 18.26 2.74
C VAL A 172 25.05 19.44 2.25
N PRO A 173 24.63 20.70 2.40
CA PRO A 173 25.51 21.83 2.13
C PRO A 173 26.80 21.82 2.97
N LEU A 174 26.78 21.18 4.15
CA LEU A 174 27.90 21.13 5.08
C LEU A 174 28.87 19.97 4.80
N ILE A 175 28.33 18.78 4.51
CA ILE A 175 29.12 17.55 4.35
C ILE A 175 29.22 17.05 2.91
N GLY A 176 28.42 17.60 2.01
CA GLY A 176 28.28 17.15 0.65
C GLY A 176 29.47 17.56 -0.21
N GLU A 177 29.74 16.74 -1.22
CA GLU A 177 30.79 17.04 -2.18
C GLU A 177 30.34 18.11 -3.16
N GLU A 178 31.27 19.01 -3.48
CA GLU A 178 31.04 20.05 -4.47
C GLU A 178 31.22 19.47 -5.87
N ARG A 179 30.12 19.38 -6.62
CA ARG A 179 30.10 18.95 -8.02
C ARG A 179 29.37 19.98 -8.85
N ASN A 180 29.98 20.48 -9.91
CA ASN A 180 29.44 21.54 -10.76
C ASN A 180 29.01 22.80 -9.96
N ASN A 181 29.86 23.25 -9.03
CA ASN A 181 29.60 24.40 -8.14
C ASN A 181 28.37 24.25 -7.21
N ALA A 182 27.93 23.01 -6.94
CA ALA A 182 26.82 22.74 -6.04
C ALA A 182 27.12 21.57 -5.10
N ARG A 183 26.77 21.73 -3.81
CA ARG A 183 26.90 20.70 -2.77
C ARG A 183 25.55 20.05 -2.52
N ARG A 184 25.26 18.97 -3.25
CA ARG A 184 23.95 18.29 -3.25
C ARG A 184 24.02 16.77 -3.15
N TRP A 185 25.21 16.18 -3.24
CA TRP A 185 25.42 14.74 -3.19
C TRP A 185 26.25 14.37 -1.96
N ILE A 186 25.81 13.33 -1.25
CA ILE A 186 26.62 12.68 -0.23
C ILE A 186 27.22 11.44 -0.87
N GLN A 187 28.56 11.40 -1.00
CA GLN A 187 29.23 10.18 -1.39
C GLN A 187 29.13 9.15 -0.26
N LEU A 188 28.47 8.03 -0.53
CA LEU A 188 28.46 6.87 0.35
C LEU A 188 29.57 5.87 -0.06
N PRO A 189 29.99 5.00 0.88
CA PRO A 189 30.88 3.88 0.55
C PRO A 189 30.35 3.06 -0.63
N LEU A 190 31.24 2.36 -1.33
CA LEU A 190 30.94 1.53 -2.53
C LEU A 190 30.58 2.34 -3.79
N GLY A 191 30.86 3.65 -3.81
CA GLY A 191 30.69 4.51 -4.99
C GLY A 191 29.22 4.77 -5.32
N PHE A 192 28.38 4.87 -4.27
CA PHE A 192 26.98 5.25 -4.38
C PHE A 192 26.83 6.70 -3.93
N ASP A 193 26.26 7.54 -4.79
CA ASP A 193 25.99 8.93 -4.44
C ASP A 193 24.54 9.05 -3.98
N LEU A 194 24.32 9.44 -2.73
CA LEU A 194 22.98 9.69 -2.20
C LEU A 194 22.61 11.14 -2.46
N GLN A 195 21.55 11.35 -3.26
CA GLN A 195 20.90 12.64 -3.37
C GLN A 195 19.79 12.75 -2.30
N PRO A 196 19.89 13.64 -1.32
CA PRO A 196 18.92 13.74 -0.21
C PRO A 196 17.55 14.28 -0.63
N SER A 197 17.48 14.99 -1.75
CA SER A 197 16.24 15.47 -2.36
C SER A 197 15.32 14.33 -2.82
N GLU A 198 15.88 13.17 -3.18
CA GLU A 198 15.11 11.98 -3.57
C GLU A 198 14.28 11.39 -2.41
N PRO A 199 14.88 11.00 -1.26
CA PRO A 199 14.10 10.55 -0.11
C PRO A 199 13.25 11.66 0.50
N ALA A 200 13.60 12.93 0.33
CA ALA A 200 12.75 14.05 0.74
C ALA A 200 11.40 14.07 0.02
N LYS A 201 11.33 13.70 -1.27
CA LYS A 201 10.05 13.55 -1.98
C LYS A 201 9.18 12.44 -1.38
N ILE A 202 9.78 11.31 -0.99
CA ILE A 202 9.05 10.23 -0.32
C ILE A 202 8.54 10.69 1.04
N GLY A 203 9.39 11.36 1.83
CA GLY A 203 9.01 11.95 3.12
C GLY A 203 7.87 12.96 2.97
N LEU A 204 7.92 13.79 1.93
CA LEU A 204 6.89 14.77 1.59
C LEU A 204 5.55 14.09 1.29
N VAL A 205 5.52 13.06 0.44
CA VAL A 205 4.31 12.30 0.15
C VAL A 205 3.71 11.71 1.43
N LEU A 206 4.54 11.12 2.29
CA LEU A 206 4.07 10.50 3.54
C LEU A 206 3.47 11.53 4.51
N ILE A 207 4.13 12.68 4.66
CA ILE A 207 3.66 13.70 5.59
C ILE A 207 2.40 14.41 5.08
N LEU A 208 2.34 14.68 3.77
CA LEU A 208 1.15 15.25 3.13
C LEU A 208 -0.02 14.27 3.16
N ALA A 209 0.21 12.99 2.88
CA ALA A 209 -0.82 11.97 2.98
C ALA A 209 -1.41 11.92 4.40
N ARG A 210 -0.57 12.07 5.42
CA ARG A 210 -0.99 12.10 6.81
C ARG A 210 -1.74 13.39 7.17
N SER A 211 -1.24 14.57 6.77
CA SER A 211 -1.87 15.86 7.08
C SER A 211 -3.17 16.07 6.33
N LEU A 212 -3.28 15.51 5.12
CA LEU A 212 -4.44 15.66 4.25
C LEU A 212 -5.53 14.62 4.49
N TYR A 213 -5.24 13.52 5.20
CA TYR A 213 -6.18 12.40 5.38
C TYR A 213 -7.58 12.78 5.92
N ARG A 214 -7.67 13.82 6.75
CA ARG A 214 -8.95 14.35 7.29
C ARG A 214 -9.18 15.81 6.95
N ASN A 215 -8.33 16.38 6.12
CA ASN A 215 -8.36 17.80 5.79
C ASN A 215 -9.14 17.98 4.47
N ARG A 216 -10.19 18.81 4.50
CA ARG A 216 -11.05 19.05 3.34
C ARG A 216 -10.60 20.23 2.47
N LEU A 217 -9.58 20.98 2.90
CA LEU A 217 -9.03 22.13 2.16
C LEU A 217 -10.08 23.20 1.81
N GLU A 218 -11.08 23.40 2.68
CA GLU A 218 -12.22 24.30 2.46
C GLU A 218 -11.89 25.76 2.85
N SER A 219 -11.01 25.96 3.84
CA SER A 219 -10.63 27.27 4.36
C SER A 219 -9.13 27.54 4.22
N LEU A 220 -8.69 28.80 4.21
CA LEU A 220 -7.25 29.13 4.17
C LEU A 220 -6.43 28.50 5.33
N ARG A 221 -7.06 28.29 6.49
CA ARG A 221 -6.42 27.63 7.64
C ARG A 221 -6.09 26.18 7.35
N ASP A 222 -6.92 25.52 6.56
CA ASP A 222 -6.73 24.12 6.15
C ASP A 222 -5.50 23.96 5.25
N TRP A 223 -5.13 25.00 4.51
CA TRP A 223 -3.97 25.02 3.63
C TRP A 223 -2.66 25.30 4.36
N LEU A 224 -2.71 25.94 5.53
CA LEU A 224 -1.51 26.46 6.19
C LEU A 224 -0.50 25.36 6.55
N LEU A 225 -0.95 24.30 7.23
CA LEU A 225 -0.07 23.21 7.66
C LEU A 225 0.44 22.38 6.46
N PRO A 226 -0.41 21.83 5.56
CA PRO A 226 0.07 21.10 4.40
C PRO A 226 0.93 21.96 3.45
N GLY A 227 0.57 23.23 3.28
CA GLY A 227 1.32 24.19 2.48
C GLY A 227 2.71 24.43 3.04
N ALA A 228 2.85 24.65 4.36
CA ALA A 228 4.15 24.79 5.01
C ALA A 228 5.01 23.53 4.88
N LEU A 229 4.40 22.34 5.05
CA LEU A 229 5.10 21.06 4.89
C LEU A 229 5.59 20.82 3.46
N ALA A 230 4.86 21.31 2.46
CA ALA A 230 5.27 21.23 1.06
C ALA A 230 6.33 22.28 0.67
N LEU A 231 6.20 23.49 1.20
CA LEU A 231 7.12 24.59 0.91
C LEU A 231 8.51 24.33 1.50
N LEU A 232 8.59 23.71 2.68
CA LEU A 232 9.85 23.43 3.37
C LEU A 232 10.89 22.68 2.51
N PRO A 233 10.62 21.47 1.98
CA PRO A 233 11.57 20.79 1.10
C PRO A 233 11.83 21.54 -0.21
N MET A 234 10.82 22.25 -0.74
CA MET A 234 10.98 23.01 -1.98
C MET A 234 12.01 24.13 -1.83
N VAL A 235 11.95 24.89 -0.74
CA VAL A 235 12.90 25.95 -0.42
C VAL A 235 14.29 25.38 -0.14
N LEU A 236 14.37 24.28 0.64
CA LEU A 236 15.66 23.65 0.95
C LEU A 236 16.37 23.10 -0.29
N VAL A 237 15.63 22.53 -1.24
CA VAL A 237 16.20 22.03 -2.50
C VAL A 237 16.56 23.18 -3.44
N ALA A 238 15.72 24.21 -3.53
CA ALA A 238 16.02 25.41 -4.34
C ALA A 238 17.29 26.14 -3.86
N ALA A 239 17.57 26.09 -2.55
CA ALA A 239 18.79 26.63 -1.97
C ALA A 239 20.08 25.86 -2.33
N GLN A 240 19.97 24.65 -2.92
CA GLN A 240 21.11 23.78 -3.28
C GLN A 240 21.58 23.97 -4.75
N PRO A 241 21.53 25.22 -5.27
CA PRO A 241 21.49 25.57 -6.70
C PRO A 241 20.96 24.49 -7.67
N ASP A 242 19.92 23.76 -7.29
CA ASP A 242 19.40 22.62 -8.07
C ASP A 242 17.96 22.86 -8.51
N LEU A 243 17.82 23.77 -9.49
CA LEU A 243 16.51 24.19 -9.99
C LEU A 243 15.73 23.01 -10.59
N GLY A 244 16.41 22.14 -11.34
CA GLY A 244 15.79 20.97 -11.96
C GLY A 244 15.16 20.04 -10.92
N THR A 245 15.90 19.74 -9.85
CA THR A 245 15.38 18.89 -8.78
C THR A 245 14.29 19.59 -7.97
N ALA A 246 14.41 20.90 -7.72
CA ALA A 246 13.36 21.69 -7.06
C ALA A 246 12.04 21.63 -7.86
N LEU A 247 12.11 21.73 -9.19
CA LEU A 247 10.95 21.58 -10.07
C LEU A 247 10.29 20.21 -9.95
N THR A 248 11.02 19.13 -9.65
CA THR A 248 10.41 17.80 -9.47
C THR A 248 9.55 17.69 -8.21
N VAL A 249 9.73 18.57 -7.22
CA VAL A 249 8.93 18.61 -5.99
C VAL A 249 7.53 19.20 -6.25
N VAL A 250 7.41 20.08 -7.25
CA VAL A 250 6.16 20.75 -7.64
C VAL A 250 5.06 19.74 -8.06
N PRO A 251 5.27 18.86 -9.06
CA PRO A 251 4.22 17.93 -9.48
C PRO A 251 3.87 16.92 -8.38
N VAL A 252 4.83 16.52 -7.53
CA VAL A 252 4.56 15.67 -6.35
C VAL A 252 3.58 16.39 -5.41
N THR A 253 3.87 17.64 -5.09
CA THR A 253 3.04 18.48 -4.21
C THR A 253 1.64 18.69 -4.77
N LEU A 254 1.55 19.11 -6.04
CA LEU A 254 0.27 19.34 -6.72
C LEU A 254 -0.55 18.06 -6.81
N GLY A 255 0.09 16.93 -7.12
CA GLY A 255 -0.56 15.62 -7.13
C GLY A 255 -1.17 15.27 -5.77
N MET A 256 -0.43 15.48 -4.68
CA MET A 256 -0.93 15.23 -3.33
C MET A 256 -2.13 16.10 -2.97
N PHE A 257 -2.10 17.38 -3.32
CA PHE A 257 -3.25 18.28 -3.12
C PHE A 257 -4.45 17.90 -4.00
N TRP A 258 -4.22 17.54 -5.25
CA TRP A 258 -5.26 17.05 -6.16
C TRP A 258 -5.94 15.81 -5.59
N PHE A 259 -5.18 14.82 -5.12
CA PHE A 259 -5.74 13.61 -4.48
C PHE A 259 -6.47 13.89 -3.16
N ALA A 260 -6.13 14.98 -2.47
CA ALA A 260 -6.85 15.43 -1.28
C ALA A 260 -8.16 16.19 -1.60
N GLY A 261 -8.46 16.43 -2.88
CA GLY A 261 -9.68 17.10 -3.32
C GLY A 261 -9.55 18.61 -3.49
N ALA A 262 -8.33 19.15 -3.59
CA ALA A 262 -8.13 20.56 -3.93
C ALA A 262 -8.77 20.90 -5.28
N SER A 263 -9.44 22.05 -5.35
CA SER A 263 -10.04 22.49 -6.60
C SER A 263 -8.98 22.79 -7.67
N GLY A 264 -9.24 22.40 -8.92
CA GLY A 264 -8.32 22.65 -10.03
C GLY A 264 -7.99 24.13 -10.24
N ARG A 265 -8.91 25.04 -9.87
CA ARG A 265 -8.70 26.50 -9.92
C ARG A 265 -7.62 26.97 -8.95
N VAL A 266 -7.60 26.43 -7.73
CA VAL A 266 -6.57 26.76 -6.74
C VAL A 266 -5.23 26.22 -7.19
N LEU A 267 -5.19 25.00 -7.72
CA LEU A 267 -3.95 24.40 -8.21
C LEU A 267 -3.39 25.13 -9.43
N SER A 268 -4.23 25.55 -10.39
CA SER A 268 -3.78 26.36 -11.52
C SER A 268 -3.30 27.74 -11.07
N ALA A 269 -3.95 28.37 -10.09
CA ALA A 269 -3.49 29.62 -9.50
C ALA A 269 -2.11 29.48 -8.82
N LEU A 270 -1.88 28.38 -8.09
CA LEU A 270 -0.56 28.10 -7.47
C LEU A 270 0.55 27.93 -8.52
N VAL A 271 0.25 27.24 -9.63
CA VAL A 271 1.21 27.09 -10.75
C VAL A 271 1.53 28.45 -11.38
N LEU A 272 0.52 29.26 -11.66
CA LEU A 272 0.71 30.59 -12.25
C LEU A 272 1.49 31.51 -11.30
N ALA A 273 1.16 31.51 -10.02
CA ALA A 273 1.91 32.26 -9.01
C ALA A 273 3.37 31.82 -8.97
N GLY A 274 3.63 30.51 -8.91
CA GLY A 274 4.99 29.96 -8.93
C GLY A 274 5.77 30.33 -10.19
N ALA A 275 5.14 30.29 -11.36
CA ALA A 275 5.76 30.68 -12.63
C ALA A 275 6.11 32.18 -12.68
N LEU A 276 5.23 33.04 -12.14
CA LEU A 276 5.50 34.47 -12.05
C LEU A 276 6.63 34.77 -11.06
N PHE A 277 6.61 34.16 -9.87
CA PHE A 277 7.66 34.33 -8.87
C PHE A 277 9.00 33.74 -9.28
N GLY A 278 9.02 32.64 -10.05
CA GLY A 278 10.25 32.02 -10.53
C GLY A 278 10.78 32.61 -11.84
N GLY A 279 9.97 33.41 -12.54
CA GLY A 279 10.35 34.12 -13.77
C GLY A 279 10.74 35.59 -13.56
N LEU A 280 10.54 36.13 -12.35
CA LEU A 280 10.98 37.45 -11.89
C LEU A 280 12.37 37.36 -11.24
#